data_AF-A0A416WFB0-F1
#
_entry.id   AF-A0A416WFB0-F1
#
_cell.length_a   1.000
_cell.length_b   1.000
_cell.length_c   1.000
_cell.angle_alpha   90.00
_cell.angle_beta   90.00
_cell.angle_gamma   90.00
#
_symmetry.space_group_name_H-M   'P 1'
#
loop_
_entity.id
_entity.type
_entity.pdbx_description
1 polymer ?
#
loop_
_entity_poly.entity_id
_entity_poly.type
_entity_poly.pdbx_seq_one_letter_code
_entity_poly.pdbx_strand_id
1 'polypeptide(L)'
;MIFLRYKYRQVASVLTNRQDFKSFFEKYFEPVFQFTRKYTGDEAIAHDITQDAFIKLYEKRENFDVIEKAKSFVYITARNLCLDHLKHLKIEHEYARSFPLDEAEEQQFFFEEITYQETLRILYEAIDKLPPQTREIILVGLDGKDNNEIAATLNVSVNTVKTLKKNAYKVLRESLNSYKAWLLLTILTSERDI
;
A
#
# COMPACT_ATOMS: atom_id res chain seq x y z
N MET A 1 27.29 16.14 32.74
CA MET A 1 27.40 16.84 31.43
C MET A 1 27.97 15.91 30.34
N ILE A 2 27.41 14.70 30.20
CA ILE A 2 27.81 13.69 29.17
C ILE A 2 26.59 13.24 28.32
N PHE A 3 25.36 13.52 28.77
CA PHE A 3 24.12 13.07 28.11
C PHE A 3 23.66 13.87 26.88
N LEU A 4 24.25 15.04 26.60
CA LEU A 4 23.89 15.86 25.43
C LEU A 4 24.74 15.59 24.18
N ARG A 5 25.73 14.67 24.26
CA ARG A 5 26.59 14.30 23.12
C ARG A 5 26.07 13.11 22.30
N TYR A 6 24.93 12.51 22.67
CA TYR A 6 24.22 11.54 21.82
C TYR A 6 23.27 12.21 20.80
N LYS A 7 23.37 13.53 20.62
CA LYS A 7 22.73 14.26 19.52
C LYS A 7 23.36 13.80 18.20
N TYR A 8 22.57 13.13 17.38
CA TYR A 8 22.81 12.94 15.95
C TYR A 8 24.14 12.26 15.61
N ARG A 9 24.19 10.94 15.80
CA ARG A 9 25.06 10.12 14.95
C ARG A 9 24.55 10.36 13.52
N GLN A 10 25.29 11.13 12.72
CA GLN A 10 25.03 11.32 11.30
C GLN A 10 25.13 9.95 10.62
N VAL A 11 24.04 9.21 10.61
CA VAL A 11 23.88 8.07 9.73
C VAL A 11 23.41 8.65 8.41
N ALA A 12 24.07 8.30 7.30
CA ALA A 12 23.71 8.81 5.99
C ALA A 12 22.23 8.49 5.73
N SER A 13 21.40 9.53 5.56
CA SER A 13 19.97 9.32 5.37
C SER A 13 19.69 8.85 3.95
N VAL A 14 18.81 7.86 3.83
CA VAL A 14 18.36 7.30 2.56
C VAL A 14 17.36 8.19 1.81
N LEU A 15 16.94 9.32 2.41
CA LEU A 15 15.98 10.27 1.82
C LEU A 15 16.57 11.68 1.70
N THR A 16 17.89 11.83 1.80
CA THR A 16 18.54 13.15 1.93
C THR A 16 18.37 13.99 0.66
N ASN A 17 18.52 13.38 -0.52
CA ASN A 17 18.40 14.09 -1.78
C ASN A 17 16.97 14.05 -2.33
N ARG A 18 16.67 14.99 -3.23
CA ARG A 18 15.34 15.14 -3.84
C ARG A 18 14.90 13.90 -4.63
N GLN A 19 15.83 13.20 -5.28
CA GLN A 19 15.50 12.05 -6.12
C GLN A 19 15.13 10.81 -5.29
N ASP A 20 15.82 10.58 -4.17
CA ASP A 20 15.53 9.47 -3.27
C ASP A 20 14.18 9.69 -2.59
N PHE A 21 13.92 10.91 -2.11
CA PHE A 21 12.61 11.26 -1.57
C PHE A 21 11.50 11.13 -2.62
N LYS A 22 11.74 11.60 -3.86
CA LYS A 22 10.78 11.45 -4.96
C LYS A 22 10.46 9.98 -5.23
N SER A 23 11.48 9.14 -5.32
CA SER A 23 11.32 7.69 -5.54
C SER A 23 10.53 7.03 -4.41
N PHE A 24 10.78 7.45 -3.16
CA PHE A 24 10.01 6.99 -2.01
C PHE A 24 8.55 7.47 -2.10
N PHE A 25 8.34 8.74 -2.41
CA PHE A 25 7.01 9.33 -2.55
C PHE A 25 6.18 8.61 -3.62
N GLU A 26 6.71 8.47 -4.84
CA GLU A 26 6.02 7.79 -5.95
C GLU A 26 5.68 6.34 -5.62
N LYS A 27 6.49 5.68 -4.78
CA LYS A 27 6.28 4.29 -4.38
C LYS A 27 5.28 4.12 -3.25
N TYR A 28 5.21 5.04 -2.29
CA TYR A 28 4.46 4.85 -1.04
C TYR A 28 3.27 5.79 -0.85
N PHE A 29 3.12 6.85 -1.67
CA PHE A 29 2.01 7.78 -1.51
C PHE A 29 0.64 7.10 -1.67
N GLU A 30 0.43 6.39 -2.77
CA GLU A 30 -0.83 5.72 -3.07
C GLU A 30 -1.22 4.66 -1.99
N PRO A 31 -0.33 3.75 -1.56
CA PRO A 31 -0.62 2.83 -0.46
C PRO A 31 -1.00 3.50 0.86
N VAL A 32 -0.31 4.60 1.22
CA VAL A 32 -0.63 5.35 2.43
C VAL A 32 -1.96 6.09 2.27
N PHE A 33 -2.27 6.59 1.08
CA PHE A 33 -3.56 7.18 0.76
C PHE A 33 -4.71 6.17 0.88
N GLN A 34 -4.56 4.97 0.33
CA GLN A 34 -5.59 3.93 0.47
C GLN A 34 -5.75 3.50 1.93
N PHE A 35 -4.65 3.39 2.67
CA PHE A 35 -4.65 3.17 4.11
C PHE A 35 -5.44 4.26 4.85
N THR A 36 -5.17 5.55 4.63
CA THR A 36 -5.88 6.66 5.30
C THR A 36 -7.33 6.74 4.89
N ARG A 37 -7.65 6.44 3.63
CA ARG A 37 -9.02 6.36 3.12
C ARG A 37 -9.84 5.28 3.80
N LYS A 38 -9.22 4.14 4.13
CA LYS A 38 -9.90 3.09 4.92
C LYS A 38 -10.19 3.52 6.35
N TYR A 39 -9.34 4.36 6.95
CA TYR A 39 -9.60 4.93 8.29
C TYR A 39 -10.72 5.97 8.28
N THR A 40 -10.65 6.90 7.32
CA THR A 40 -11.50 8.11 7.31
C THR A 40 -12.84 7.89 6.63
N GLY A 41 -12.89 7.00 5.63
CA GLY A 41 -14.06 6.82 4.77
C GLY A 41 -14.32 8.00 3.81
N ASP A 42 -13.46 9.02 3.80
CA ASP A 42 -13.60 10.24 3.01
C ASP A 42 -12.32 10.48 2.20
N GLU A 43 -12.48 10.68 0.89
CA GLU A 43 -11.37 10.80 -0.05
C GLU A 43 -10.58 12.10 0.12
N ALA A 44 -11.27 13.22 0.34
CA ALA A 44 -10.63 14.52 0.49
C ALA A 44 -9.82 14.55 1.79
N ILE A 45 -10.42 14.08 2.89
CA ILE A 45 -9.73 13.99 4.18
C ILE A 45 -8.53 13.03 4.10
N ALA A 46 -8.69 11.88 3.46
CA ALA A 46 -7.59 10.93 3.28
C ALA A 46 -6.41 11.54 2.51
N HIS A 47 -6.69 12.31 1.45
CA HIS A 47 -5.66 12.99 0.68
C HIS A 47 -4.90 14.01 1.54
N ASP A 48 -5.61 14.85 2.28
CA ASP A 48 -5.02 15.86 3.16
C ASP A 48 -4.15 15.22 4.24
N ILE A 49 -4.65 14.18 4.93
CA ILE A 49 -3.88 13.45 5.94
C ILE A 49 -2.63 12.81 5.35
N THR A 50 -2.75 12.22 4.16
CA THR A 50 -1.61 11.59 3.48
C THR A 50 -0.56 12.64 3.14
N GLN A 51 -0.96 13.76 2.56
CA GLN A 51 -0.08 14.87 2.24
C GLN A 51 0.65 15.37 3.50
N ASP A 52 -0.07 15.60 4.59
CA ASP A 52 0.52 16.03 5.87
C ASP A 52 1.52 15.02 6.43
N ALA A 53 1.23 13.72 6.32
CA ALA A 53 2.16 12.68 6.75
C ALA A 53 3.47 12.71 5.94
N PHE A 54 3.38 12.91 4.62
CA PHE A 54 4.56 13.03 3.76
C PHE A 54 5.32 14.35 3.95
N ILE A 55 4.64 15.46 4.25
CA ILE A 55 5.30 16.73 4.63
C ILE A 55 6.10 16.53 5.92
N LYS A 56 5.50 15.93 6.95
CA LYS A 56 6.18 15.60 8.22
C LYS A 56 7.36 14.66 8.02
N LEU A 57 7.25 13.70 7.09
CA LEU A 57 8.35 12.83 6.69
C LEU A 57 9.47 13.64 6.03
N TYR A 58 9.13 14.53 5.10
CA TYR A 58 10.09 15.37 4.39
C TYR A 58 10.87 16.27 5.35
N GLU A 59 10.21 16.91 6.31
CA GLU A 59 10.85 17.74 7.34
C GLU A 59 11.86 16.96 8.19
N LYS A 60 11.59 15.68 8.42
CA LYS A 60 12.43 14.78 9.23
C LYS A 60 13.30 13.83 8.40
N ARG A 61 13.38 14.02 7.08
CA ARG A 61 13.98 13.06 6.13
C ARG A 61 15.43 12.69 6.46
N GLU A 62 16.18 13.60 7.07
CA GLU A 62 17.58 13.39 7.47
C GLU A 62 17.74 12.37 8.61
N ASN A 63 16.65 11.96 9.26
CA ASN A 63 16.68 11.06 10.42
C ASN A 63 16.54 9.56 10.06
N PHE A 64 16.37 9.21 8.78
CA PHE A 64 16.10 7.84 8.35
C PHE A 64 17.31 7.23 7.66
N ASP A 65 17.96 6.28 8.32
CA ASP A 65 19.10 5.50 7.82
C ASP A 65 18.70 4.31 6.94
N VAL A 66 17.43 3.90 6.98
CA VAL A 66 16.87 2.83 6.13
C VAL A 66 15.43 3.14 5.71
N ILE A 67 15.02 2.62 4.56
CA ILE A 67 13.71 2.89 3.94
C ILE A 67 12.57 2.37 4.82
N GLU A 68 12.78 1.26 5.51
CA GLU A 68 11.81 0.62 6.40
C GLU A 68 11.44 1.52 7.58
N LYS A 69 12.38 2.31 8.09
CA LYS A 69 12.11 3.28 9.17
C LYS A 69 11.32 4.47 8.66
N ALA A 70 11.65 4.99 7.48
CA ALA A 70 10.86 6.05 6.83
C ALA A 70 9.42 5.58 6.54
N LYS A 71 9.27 4.34 6.06
CA LYS A 71 7.98 3.70 5.82
C LYS A 71 7.17 3.54 7.11
N SER A 72 7.78 3.00 8.15
CA SER A 72 7.13 2.85 9.45
C SER A 72 6.69 4.21 10.00
N PHE A 73 7.55 5.22 9.87
CA PHE A 73 7.25 6.59 10.30
C PHE A 73 6.03 7.18 9.57
N VAL A 74 5.96 7.06 8.24
CA VAL A 74 4.85 7.67 7.49
C VAL A 74 3.51 6.99 7.80
N TYR A 75 3.47 5.67 7.92
CA TYR A 75 2.23 4.96 8.33
C TYR A 75 1.81 5.29 9.76
N ILE A 76 2.74 5.34 10.71
CA ILE A 76 2.44 5.73 12.11
C ILE A 76 1.92 7.18 12.15
N THR A 77 2.55 8.08 11.39
CA THR A 77 2.14 9.49 11.32
C THR A 77 0.74 9.62 10.73
N ALA A 78 0.47 8.93 9.62
CA ALA A 78 -0.84 8.88 8.98
C ALA A 78 -1.92 8.31 9.91
N ARG A 79 -1.64 7.19 10.59
CA ARG A 79 -2.53 6.61 11.61
C ARG A 79 -2.89 7.64 12.68
N ASN A 80 -1.89 8.29 13.28
CA ASN A 80 -2.13 9.25 14.35
C ASN A 80 -3.00 10.42 13.88
N LEU A 81 -2.74 10.94 12.66
CA LEU A 81 -3.56 11.98 12.06
C LEU A 81 -5.01 11.51 11.81
N CYS A 82 -5.21 10.28 11.34
CA CYS A 82 -6.55 9.69 11.21
C CYS A 82 -7.26 9.58 12.57
N LEU A 83 -6.58 9.07 13.59
CA LEU A 83 -7.15 8.93 14.93
C LEU A 83 -7.51 10.28 15.55
N ASP A 84 -6.67 11.30 15.38
CA ASP A 84 -6.94 12.67 15.81
C ASP A 84 -8.18 13.22 15.10
N HIS A 85 -8.27 13.06 13.77
CA HIS A 85 -9.44 13.48 12.99
C HIS A 85 -10.73 12.78 13.44
N LEU A 86 -10.71 11.46 13.60
CA LEU A 86 -11.86 10.68 14.03
C LEU A 86 -12.30 11.03 15.47
N LYS A 87 -11.35 11.33 16.35
CA LYS A 87 -11.63 11.80 17.71
C LYS A 87 -12.36 13.15 17.69
N HIS A 88 -11.92 14.08 16.83
CA HIS A 88 -12.59 15.37 16.66
C HIS A 88 -14.01 15.21 16.13
N LEU A 89 -14.21 14.41 15.07
CA LEU A 89 -15.54 14.11 14.53
C LEU A 89 -16.47 13.47 15.58
N LYS A 90 -15.96 12.56 16.42
CA LYS A 90 -16.76 11.93 17.47
C LYS A 90 -17.24 12.93 18.52
N ILE A 91 -16.40 13.90 18.90
CA ILE A 91 -16.77 14.97 19.82
C ILE A 91 -17.83 15.87 19.19
N GLU A 92 -17.73 16.14 17.88
CA GLU A 92 -18.67 16.99 17.16
C GLU A 92 -20.01 16.31 16.84
N HIS A 93 -20.03 14.99 16.66
CA HIS A 93 -21.20 14.29 16.11
C HIS A 93 -21.88 13.22 17.01
N GLU A 94 -21.41 12.94 18.23
CA GLU A 94 -21.98 11.95 19.20
C GLU A 94 -22.25 10.50 18.69
N TYR A 95 -22.18 10.23 17.37
CA TYR A 95 -22.77 9.04 16.70
C TYR A 95 -21.92 8.44 15.57
N ALA A 96 -20.62 8.74 15.45
CA ALA A 96 -19.78 8.13 14.42
C ALA A 96 -19.40 6.67 14.82
N ARG A 97 -20.20 5.71 14.32
CA ARG A 97 -20.22 4.30 14.73
C ARG A 97 -19.39 3.36 13.84
N SER A 98 -18.43 3.88 13.06
CA SER A 98 -17.76 3.11 12.01
C SER A 98 -16.30 2.72 12.29
N PHE A 99 -15.68 3.22 13.37
CA PHE A 99 -14.28 2.92 13.69
C PHE A 99 -14.16 2.10 14.98
N PRO A 100 -13.25 1.09 15.07
CA PRO A 100 -13.07 0.30 16.28
C PRO A 100 -12.78 1.23 17.47
N LEU A 101 -13.64 1.15 18.49
CA LEU A 101 -13.50 1.96 19.70
C LEU A 101 -12.53 1.35 20.70
N ASP A 102 -12.20 0.08 20.52
CA ASP A 102 -11.24 -0.65 21.33
C ASP A 102 -9.82 -0.48 20.76
N GLU A 103 -8.86 -0.22 21.63
CA GLU A 103 -7.46 0.03 21.26
C GLU A 103 -6.80 -1.21 20.65
N ALA A 104 -7.16 -2.42 21.09
CA ALA A 104 -6.60 -3.64 20.54
C ALA A 104 -7.18 -3.96 19.15
N GLU A 105 -8.49 -3.75 18.96
CA GLU A 105 -9.12 -3.89 17.64
C GLU A 105 -8.55 -2.90 16.62
N GLU A 106 -8.34 -1.65 17.02
CA GLU A 106 -7.70 -0.64 16.17
C GLU A 106 -6.27 -1.02 15.81
N GLN A 107 -5.48 -1.48 16.80
CA GLN A 107 -4.10 -1.86 16.56
C GLN A 107 -4.01 -3.06 15.62
N GLN A 108 -4.91 -4.03 15.75
CA GLN A 108 -5.02 -5.15 14.81
C GLN A 108 -5.35 -4.64 13.41
N PHE A 109 -6.38 -3.80 13.26
CA PHE A 109 -6.77 -3.19 11.99
C PHE A 109 -5.60 -2.43 11.34
N PHE A 110 -4.83 -1.67 12.13
CA PHE A 110 -3.64 -0.97 11.66
C PHE A 110 -2.63 -1.91 10.99
N PHE A 111 -2.27 -3.02 11.65
CA PHE A 111 -1.29 -3.96 11.11
C PHE A 111 -1.82 -4.74 9.90
N GLU A 112 -3.10 -5.09 9.92
CA GLU A 112 -3.78 -5.76 8.80
C GLU A 112 -3.84 -4.86 7.57
N GLU A 113 -4.25 -3.59 7.73
CA GLU A 113 -4.38 -2.65 6.62
C GLU A 113 -3.02 -2.28 6.02
N ILE A 114 -1.99 -2.01 6.84
CA ILE A 114 -0.62 -1.82 6.32
C ILE A 114 -0.17 -3.05 5.55
N THR A 115 -0.41 -4.24 6.11
CA THR A 115 -0.03 -5.50 5.47
C THR A 115 -0.71 -5.64 4.11
N TYR A 116 -1.99 -5.34 4.03
CA TYR A 116 -2.78 -5.41 2.81
C TYR A 116 -2.25 -4.43 1.75
N GLN A 117 -2.11 -3.16 2.10
CA GLN A 117 -1.64 -2.11 1.18
C GLN A 117 -0.22 -2.37 0.67
N GLU A 118 0.70 -2.80 1.56
CA GLU A 118 2.06 -3.16 1.13
C GLU A 118 2.07 -4.39 0.23
N THR A 119 1.16 -5.33 0.44
CA THR A 119 1.08 -6.51 -0.41
C THR A 119 0.54 -6.15 -1.79
N LEU A 120 -0.49 -5.30 -1.88
CA LEU A 120 -0.99 -4.78 -3.15
C LEU A 120 0.10 -4.01 -3.89
N ARG A 121 0.83 -3.12 -3.21
CA ARG A 121 1.95 -2.37 -3.82
C ARG A 121 2.98 -3.32 -4.45
N ILE A 122 3.41 -4.34 -3.72
CA ILE A 122 4.39 -5.32 -4.20
C ILE A 122 3.83 -6.13 -5.38
N LEU A 123 2.54 -6.50 -5.33
CA LEU A 123 1.86 -7.22 -6.41
C LEU A 123 1.82 -6.38 -7.69
N TYR A 124 1.39 -5.12 -7.61
CA TYR A 124 1.36 -4.21 -8.76
C TYR A 124 2.76 -3.95 -9.33
N GLU A 125 3.78 -3.75 -8.49
CA GLU A 125 5.18 -3.65 -8.94
C GLU A 125 5.68 -4.90 -9.68
N ALA A 126 5.19 -6.09 -9.32
CA ALA A 126 5.51 -7.32 -10.02
C ALA A 126 4.72 -7.45 -11.34
N ILE A 127 3.46 -7.02 -11.36
CA ILE A 127 2.61 -6.98 -12.54
C ILE A 127 3.17 -6.02 -13.60
N ASP A 128 3.71 -4.87 -13.19
CA ASP A 128 4.31 -3.90 -14.11
C ASP A 128 5.52 -4.43 -14.88
N LYS A 129 6.20 -5.44 -14.33
CA LYS A 129 7.33 -6.13 -14.98
C LYS A 129 6.89 -7.18 -16.01
N LEU A 130 5.60 -7.50 -16.07
CA LEU A 130 5.08 -8.44 -17.06
C LEU A 130 5.08 -7.80 -18.46
N PRO A 131 5.20 -8.63 -19.53
CA PRO A 131 5.01 -8.16 -20.90
C PRO A 131 3.65 -7.44 -21.08
N PRO A 132 3.55 -6.39 -21.90
CA PRO A 132 2.38 -5.51 -21.95
C PRO A 132 1.03 -6.23 -22.06
N GLN A 133 0.90 -7.18 -22.99
CA GLN A 133 -0.34 -7.94 -23.19
C GLN A 133 -0.68 -8.84 -22.00
N THR A 134 0.34 -9.46 -21.38
CA THR A 134 0.18 -10.29 -20.19
C THR A 134 -0.23 -9.45 -18.99
N ARG A 135 0.37 -8.26 -18.82
CA ARG A 135 0.01 -7.30 -17.78
C ARG A 135 -1.45 -6.90 -17.89
N GLU A 136 -1.90 -6.52 -19.08
CA GLU A 136 -3.27 -6.09 -19.33
C GLU A 136 -4.29 -7.19 -19.02
N ILE A 137 -4.01 -8.44 -19.44
CA ILE A 137 -4.84 -9.61 -19.08
C ILE A 137 -4.94 -9.80 -17.56
N ILE A 138 -3.85 -9.59 -16.83
CA ILE A 138 -3.85 -9.74 -15.37
C ILE A 138 -4.61 -8.60 -14.71
N LEU A 139 -4.42 -7.35 -15.14
CA LEU A 139 -5.14 -6.19 -14.61
C LEU A 139 -6.65 -6.31 -14.83
N VAL A 140 -7.10 -6.62 -16.04
CA VAL A 140 -8.52 -6.85 -16.34
C VAL A 140 -9.06 -8.05 -15.55
N GLY A 141 -8.20 -9.05 -15.30
CA GLY A 141 -8.52 -10.11 -14.37
C GLY A 141 -8.70 -9.61 -12.93
N LEU A 142 -7.87 -8.71 -12.43
CA LEU A 142 -8.03 -8.15 -11.08
C LEU A 142 -9.34 -7.37 -10.91
N ASP A 143 -9.89 -6.82 -11.99
CA ASP A 143 -11.22 -6.18 -12.02
C ASP A 143 -12.39 -7.19 -11.91
N GLY A 144 -12.11 -8.48 -11.71
CA GLY A 144 -13.12 -9.52 -11.51
C GLY A 144 -13.62 -10.20 -12.78
N LYS A 145 -13.16 -9.78 -13.97
CA LYS A 145 -13.61 -10.36 -15.24
C LYS A 145 -13.17 -11.82 -15.42
N ASP A 146 -14.03 -12.61 -16.06
CA ASP A 146 -13.74 -14.00 -16.43
C ASP A 146 -12.86 -14.10 -17.70
N ASN A 147 -12.42 -15.32 -18.04
CA ASN A 147 -11.52 -15.51 -19.18
C ASN A 147 -12.17 -15.19 -20.54
N ASN A 148 -13.49 -15.35 -20.69
CA ASN A 148 -14.23 -15.00 -21.90
C ASN A 148 -14.40 -13.48 -22.01
N GLU A 149 -14.72 -12.82 -20.91
CA GLU A 149 -14.85 -11.36 -20.84
C GLU A 149 -13.51 -10.68 -21.09
N ILE A 150 -12.40 -11.21 -20.55
CA ILE A 150 -11.05 -10.72 -20.85
C ILE A 150 -10.74 -10.90 -22.35
N ALA A 151 -11.04 -12.09 -22.90
CA ALA A 151 -10.81 -12.39 -24.31
C ALA A 151 -11.57 -11.42 -25.24
N ALA A 152 -12.84 -11.14 -24.91
CA ALA A 152 -13.66 -10.18 -25.63
C ALA A 152 -13.15 -8.74 -25.47
N THR A 153 -12.81 -8.33 -24.24
CA THR A 153 -12.31 -6.98 -23.93
C THR A 153 -11.01 -6.67 -24.69
N LEU A 154 -10.10 -7.64 -24.75
CA LEU A 154 -8.76 -7.48 -25.32
C LEU A 154 -8.65 -7.99 -26.77
N ASN A 155 -9.76 -8.43 -27.36
CA ASN A 155 -9.83 -8.98 -28.72
C ASN A 155 -8.78 -10.08 -28.98
N VAL A 156 -8.71 -11.07 -28.08
CA VAL A 156 -7.82 -12.23 -28.16
C VAL A 156 -8.60 -13.53 -27.96
N SER A 157 -8.01 -14.68 -28.30
CA SER A 157 -8.67 -15.96 -28.03
C SER A 157 -8.67 -16.29 -26.53
N VAL A 158 -9.69 -17.01 -26.06
CA VAL A 158 -9.75 -17.52 -24.67
C VAL A 158 -8.53 -18.40 -24.34
N ASN A 159 -8.02 -19.15 -25.31
CA ASN A 159 -6.79 -19.94 -25.15
C ASN A 159 -5.55 -19.07 -24.96
N THR A 160 -5.48 -17.92 -25.63
CA THR A 160 -4.43 -16.91 -25.43
C THR A 160 -4.50 -16.37 -24.00
N VAL A 161 -5.70 -16.02 -23.51
CA VAL A 161 -5.90 -15.57 -22.12
C VAL A 161 -5.40 -16.61 -21.12
N LYS A 162 -5.85 -17.87 -21.23
CA LYS A 162 -5.42 -18.96 -20.34
C LYS A 162 -3.91 -19.16 -20.34
N THR A 163 -3.29 -19.14 -21.52
CA THR A 163 -1.84 -19.31 -21.69
C THR A 163 -1.07 -18.16 -21.05
N LEU A 164 -1.47 -16.92 -21.31
CA LEU A 164 -0.80 -15.73 -20.77
C LEU A 164 -1.00 -15.62 -19.26
N LYS A 165 -2.19 -15.93 -18.71
CA LYS A 165 -2.41 -16.02 -17.25
C LYS A 165 -1.52 -17.06 -16.61
N LYS A 166 -1.44 -18.27 -17.17
CA LYS A 166 -0.56 -19.34 -16.65
C LYS A 166 0.90 -18.88 -16.58
N ASN A 167 1.40 -18.25 -17.63
CA ASN A 167 2.77 -17.74 -17.68
C ASN A 167 2.97 -16.58 -16.69
N ALA A 168 2.01 -15.66 -16.59
CA ALA A 168 2.05 -14.57 -15.63
C ALA A 168 2.14 -15.08 -14.19
N TYR A 169 1.28 -16.04 -13.81
CA TYR A 169 1.29 -16.60 -12.45
C TYR A 169 2.60 -17.29 -12.12
N LYS A 170 3.25 -17.94 -13.10
CA LYS A 170 4.60 -18.49 -12.91
C LYS A 170 5.61 -17.38 -12.60
N VAL A 171 5.66 -16.33 -13.42
CA VAL A 171 6.59 -15.20 -13.25
C VAL A 171 6.32 -14.46 -11.93
N LEU A 172 5.05 -14.18 -11.62
CA LEU A 172 4.65 -13.53 -10.38
C LEU A 172 5.07 -14.36 -9.18
N ARG A 173 4.83 -15.68 -9.20
CA ARG A 173 5.26 -16.59 -8.13
C ARG A 173 6.77 -16.59 -7.90
N GLU A 174 7.56 -16.51 -8.95
CA GLU A 174 9.03 -16.44 -8.86
C GLU A 174 9.52 -15.08 -8.36
N SER A 175 8.81 -14.00 -8.70
CA SER A 175 9.18 -12.63 -8.31
C SER A 175 8.75 -12.24 -6.89
N LEU A 176 7.69 -12.88 -6.38
CA LEU A 176 7.08 -12.58 -5.08
C LEU A 176 7.67 -13.49 -3.99
N ASN A 177 8.83 -13.10 -3.46
CA ASN A 177 9.48 -13.81 -2.34
C ASN A 177 8.80 -13.57 -0.97
N SER A 178 7.81 -12.68 -0.89
CA SER A 178 7.04 -12.44 0.32
C SER A 178 5.90 -13.46 0.42
N TYR A 179 5.90 -14.26 1.48
CA TYR A 179 4.84 -15.24 1.76
C TYR A 179 3.42 -14.62 1.71
N LYS A 180 3.28 -13.33 2.05
CA LYS A 180 2.00 -12.60 2.02
C LYS A 180 1.52 -12.29 0.60
N ALA A 181 2.41 -11.87 -0.28
CA ALA A 181 2.08 -11.61 -1.68
C ALA A 181 1.72 -12.89 -2.42
N TRP A 182 2.36 -13.99 -2.04
CA TRP A 182 2.00 -15.31 -2.52
C TRP A 182 0.60 -15.74 -2.05
N LEU A 183 0.25 -15.55 -0.77
CA LEU A 183 -1.09 -15.87 -0.25
C LEU A 183 -2.19 -15.05 -0.93
N LEU A 184 -1.98 -13.75 -1.13
CA LEU A 184 -2.95 -12.91 -1.85
C LEU A 184 -3.13 -13.36 -3.31
N LEU A 185 -2.04 -13.76 -3.99
CA LEU A 185 -2.15 -14.35 -5.32
C LEU A 185 -3.00 -15.63 -5.32
N THR A 186 -2.83 -16.50 -4.31
CA THR A 186 -3.62 -17.73 -4.20
C THR A 186 -5.10 -17.49 -3.95
N ILE A 187 -5.45 -16.51 -3.11
CA ILE A 187 -6.85 -16.12 -2.84
C ILE A 187 -7.49 -15.57 -4.12
N LEU A 188 -6.80 -14.66 -4.82
CA LEU A 188 -7.28 -14.08 -6.08
C LEU A 188 -7.45 -15.12 -7.20
N THR A 189 -6.71 -16.23 -7.16
CA THR A 189 -6.89 -17.36 -8.08
C THR A 189 -7.96 -18.36 -7.61
N SER A 190 -8.16 -18.52 -6.30
CA SER A 190 -9.07 -19.52 -5.70
C SER A 190 -10.55 -19.14 -5.84
N GLU A 191 -10.88 -17.85 -5.95
CA GLU A 191 -12.26 -17.38 -6.07
C GLU A 191 -12.86 -17.54 -7.48
N ARG A 192 -12.12 -18.14 -8.44
CA ARG A 192 -12.53 -18.14 -9.86
C ARG A 192 -12.45 -19.49 -10.59
N ASP A 193 -12.30 -20.58 -9.84
CA ASP A 193 -12.48 -21.95 -10.34
C ASP A 193 -13.88 -22.53 -10.00
N ILE A 194 -14.86 -21.66 -9.70
CA ILE A 194 -16.30 -22.00 -9.58
C ILE A 194 -17.08 -21.24 -10.65
#